data_AF-A0A7H8R6X6-F1
#
_entry.id   AF-A0A7H8R6X6-F1
#
_cell.length_a   1.000
_cell.length_b   1.000
_cell.length_c   1.000
_cell.angle_alpha   90.00
_cell.angle_beta   90.00
_cell.angle_gamma   90.00
#
_symmetry.space_group_name_H-M   'P 1'
#
loop_
_entity.id
_entity.type
_entity.pdbx_description
1 polymer ?
#
loop_
_entity_poly.entity_id
_entity_poly.type
_entity_poly.pdbx_seq_one_letter_code
_entity_poly.pdbx_strand_id
1 'polypeptide(L)'
;MPTTSYSSIKAPSSSFTNHPTPQPAGSSYINTNSPIPDDSNRTEEPINSSRQDTPEEPPQKDQYGHFHGSASGFVFLQFAKDRLARLPSMSLNFSDYPLTYSGKLPGILPPKSIADNLIRNYFDFGIATSRFVHEPSLFASYKLLYSNLECQEPCQDDLALVYMVMATGSHYSITNTIFLGFSASVRFFDMAQIELQKESSKITLSSLQARLLVIHYLLNHSRMHDAWSSFGIVVRHAQALGLHRRSMAPCTNYIDHEYRKRLFWCIYSYDRILSSIFGRPCALHDDDIDQEECALADDDDITVSSCRARGDVSFCSAAALIHHSRLTRLLGWVLREFYSPMRRRHSLRSLQSTALELETSLKNWQDSLPVYLNYMTLPPSAMSIMIQRQMCMLKLTFAHTTLLLYRPFILYSIRANARIPSELQQWFQHCGEKSVEAANMVVSECRYLFERGLFSRIFWLVNYAQFAAVGTLYMYSYLWPTSPGIRDVADEAMAEFPVGVKGDLVGQRYLEILKELQEVTANFNIPGIERGTMEGSDITSMDDLSIFDDTLMNYGDPWGVALLDTTVINEYFGGD
;
A
#
# COMPACT_ATOMS: atom_id res chain seq x y z
N MET A 1 17.38 -61.37 14.49
CA MET A 1 15.99 -61.85 14.61
C MET A 1 15.08 -60.64 14.80
N PRO A 2 13.93 -60.50 14.12
CA PRO A 2 13.53 -61.08 12.83
C PRO A 2 13.14 -59.96 11.80
N THR A 3 13.36 -60.20 10.49
CA THR A 3 12.35 -60.35 9.41
C THR A 3 11.95 -59.05 8.68
N THR A 4 12.57 -58.75 7.53
CA THR A 4 12.12 -59.01 6.13
C THR A 4 11.03 -58.08 5.61
N SER A 5 11.34 -57.32 4.56
CA SER A 5 10.36 -56.84 3.58
C SER A 5 10.84 -57.11 2.15
N TYR A 6 9.89 -57.59 1.36
CA TYR A 6 9.99 -58.06 -0.03
C TYR A 6 9.72 -56.91 -1.02
N SER A 7 10.48 -56.92 -2.13
CA SER A 7 10.15 -56.58 -3.53
C SER A 7 8.98 -55.64 -3.88
N SER A 8 9.20 -54.69 -4.82
CA SER A 8 8.90 -54.91 -6.26
C SER A 8 9.08 -53.67 -7.16
N ILE A 9 9.94 -53.87 -8.18
CA ILE A 9 9.75 -53.63 -9.64
C ILE A 9 9.75 -52.18 -10.23
N LYS A 10 10.47 -52.10 -11.36
CA LYS A 10 10.95 -51.00 -12.20
C LYS A 10 9.89 -50.35 -13.14
N ALA A 11 10.04 -49.02 -13.34
CA ALA A 11 10.06 -48.19 -14.59
C ALA A 11 8.89 -48.29 -15.62
N PRO A 12 8.59 -47.26 -16.48
CA PRO A 12 9.51 -46.22 -16.98
C PRO A 12 8.96 -44.77 -17.17
N SER A 13 9.92 -43.95 -17.59
CA SER A 13 9.95 -42.57 -18.07
C SER A 13 8.94 -42.13 -19.13
N SER A 14 8.44 -40.89 -19.02
CA SER A 14 8.06 -40.07 -20.17
C SER A 14 8.22 -38.57 -19.86
N SER A 15 9.33 -37.99 -20.31
CA SER A 15 9.62 -36.56 -20.34
C SER A 15 9.22 -36.00 -21.71
N PHE A 16 8.30 -35.05 -21.76
CA PHE A 16 8.07 -34.21 -22.94
C PHE A 16 8.53 -32.78 -22.62
N THR A 17 9.71 -32.45 -23.14
CA THR A 17 10.26 -31.09 -23.22
C THR A 17 10.23 -30.69 -24.69
N ASN A 18 9.50 -29.61 -25.04
CA ASN A 18 9.64 -28.94 -26.33
C ASN A 18 10.30 -27.57 -26.09
N HIS A 19 11.58 -27.48 -26.43
CA HIS A 19 12.30 -26.24 -26.72
C HIS A 19 12.40 -26.09 -28.24
N PRO A 20 12.31 -24.88 -28.81
CA PRO A 20 12.90 -24.56 -30.10
C PRO A 20 14.26 -23.86 -29.92
N THR A 21 15.28 -24.41 -30.60
CA THR A 21 16.65 -23.91 -30.73
C THR A 21 16.76 -22.73 -31.72
N PRO A 22 17.80 -21.87 -31.64
CA PRO A 22 17.93 -20.65 -32.45
C PRO A 22 18.95 -20.75 -33.62
N GLN A 23 18.90 -19.72 -34.50
CA GLN A 23 19.94 -19.15 -35.41
C GLN A 23 19.69 -19.28 -36.94
N PRO A 24 20.30 -18.44 -37.83
CA PRO A 24 21.10 -17.20 -37.63
C PRO A 24 20.68 -15.98 -38.51
N ALA A 25 21.40 -14.87 -38.31
CA ALA A 25 21.26 -13.55 -38.91
C ALA A 25 21.62 -13.41 -40.41
N GLY A 26 21.04 -12.40 -41.06
CA GLY A 26 21.45 -11.87 -42.37
C GLY A 26 21.13 -10.38 -42.49
N SER A 27 22.15 -9.55 -42.65
CA SER A 27 22.14 -8.10 -42.82
C SER A 27 21.86 -7.67 -44.27
N SER A 28 21.14 -6.57 -44.48
CA SER A 28 21.50 -5.56 -45.51
C SER A 28 20.62 -4.32 -45.45
N TYR A 29 21.28 -3.16 -45.31
CA TYR A 29 20.75 -1.83 -45.62
C TYR A 29 20.35 -1.74 -47.11
N ILE A 30 19.32 -0.94 -47.44
CA ILE A 30 19.31 0.03 -48.57
C ILE A 30 18.13 1.00 -48.38
N ASN A 31 18.47 2.27 -48.56
CA ASN A 31 17.63 3.46 -48.53
C ASN A 31 17.34 3.85 -49.99
N THR A 32 16.08 4.11 -50.39
CA THR A 32 15.78 4.96 -51.56
C THR A 32 14.34 5.49 -51.55
N ASN A 33 14.27 6.77 -51.89
CA ASN A 33 13.13 7.67 -51.97
C ASN A 33 12.12 7.38 -53.11
N SER A 34 10.88 7.88 -52.88
CA SER A 34 9.90 8.42 -53.85
C SER A 34 8.98 7.46 -54.63
N PRO A 35 7.85 7.95 -55.19
CA PRO A 35 6.69 8.57 -54.54
C PRO A 35 5.35 7.89 -54.94
N ILE A 36 4.28 8.31 -54.27
CA ILE A 36 2.86 7.92 -54.42
C ILE A 36 2.36 7.98 -55.88
N PRO A 37 1.44 7.07 -56.29
CA PRO A 37 0.35 7.42 -57.18
C PRO A 37 -1.01 7.31 -56.46
N ASP A 38 -1.76 8.41 -56.52
CA ASP A 38 -3.19 8.45 -56.26
C ASP A 38 -3.90 7.37 -57.07
N ASP A 39 -4.74 6.58 -56.41
CA ASP A 39 -5.87 5.98 -57.11
C ASP A 39 -7.13 6.12 -56.26
N SER A 40 -8.07 6.81 -56.87
CA SER A 40 -9.37 7.20 -56.34
C SER A 40 -10.35 6.06 -56.58
N ASN A 41 -11.32 5.95 -55.66
CA ASN A 41 -12.46 5.02 -55.66
C ASN A 41 -12.25 3.67 -54.94
N ARG A 42 -12.43 3.69 -53.61
CA ARG A 42 -13.23 2.66 -52.94
C ARG A 42 -14.23 3.31 -52.00
N THR A 43 -15.49 3.01 -52.29
CA THR A 43 -16.71 3.38 -51.57
C THR A 43 -16.59 2.99 -50.09
N GLU A 44 -16.58 3.98 -49.20
CA GLU A 44 -16.66 3.77 -47.76
C GLU A 44 -18.10 3.41 -47.37
N GLU A 45 -18.29 2.21 -46.82
CA GLU A 45 -19.43 1.96 -45.92
C GLU A 45 -19.15 2.70 -44.60
N PRO A 46 -20.10 3.48 -44.06
CA PRO A 46 -19.85 4.24 -42.85
C PRO A 46 -19.78 3.29 -41.65
N ILE A 47 -18.56 3.02 -41.16
CA ILE A 47 -18.35 2.57 -39.79
C ILE A 47 -18.77 3.73 -38.91
N ASN A 48 -19.99 3.64 -38.39
CA ASN A 48 -20.53 4.56 -37.40
C ASN A 48 -19.82 4.32 -36.06
N SER A 49 -18.54 4.71 -35.96
CA SER A 49 -17.86 4.84 -34.68
C SER A 49 -18.10 6.26 -34.19
N SER A 50 -19.20 6.46 -33.47
CA SER A 50 -19.32 7.56 -32.53
C SER A 50 -18.26 7.37 -31.45
N ARG A 51 -17.01 7.76 -31.72
CA ARG A 51 -16.07 8.13 -30.67
C ARG A 51 -16.64 9.41 -30.07
N GLN A 52 -17.48 9.26 -29.05
CA GLN A 52 -17.66 10.32 -28.09
C GLN A 52 -16.27 10.58 -27.51
N ASP A 53 -15.66 11.69 -27.91
CA ASP A 53 -14.54 12.27 -27.20
C ASP A 53 -15.04 12.59 -25.79
N THR A 54 -14.87 11.65 -24.86
CA THR A 54 -15.04 11.91 -23.43
C THR A 54 -14.06 13.01 -23.04
N PRO A 55 -14.52 14.14 -22.49
CA PRO A 55 -13.64 15.21 -22.03
C PRO A 55 -12.57 14.65 -21.08
N GLU A 56 -11.30 14.96 -21.34
CA GLU A 56 -10.21 14.58 -20.43
C GLU A 56 -10.37 15.32 -19.10
N GLU A 57 -10.66 14.59 -18.01
CA GLU A 57 -10.73 15.14 -16.66
C GLU A 57 -9.42 15.88 -16.31
N PRO A 58 -9.48 17.10 -15.74
CA PRO A 58 -8.30 17.78 -15.26
C PRO A 58 -7.64 16.94 -14.13
N PRO A 59 -6.30 16.82 -14.12
CA PRO A 59 -5.62 15.98 -13.15
C PRO A 59 -5.94 16.44 -11.72
N GLN A 60 -6.41 15.50 -10.88
CA GLN A 60 -6.65 15.71 -9.45
C GLN A 60 -5.31 16.00 -8.77
N LYS A 61 -5.05 17.29 -8.56
CA LYS A 61 -3.77 17.81 -8.07
C LYS A 61 -3.94 18.42 -6.69
N ASP A 62 -2.95 18.20 -5.83
CA ASP A 62 -2.83 18.97 -4.60
C ASP A 62 -2.43 20.43 -4.90
N GLN A 63 -2.37 21.26 -3.86
CA GLN A 63 -1.97 22.66 -3.96
C GLN A 63 -0.53 22.89 -4.49
N TYR A 64 0.28 21.83 -4.62
CA TYR A 64 1.64 21.85 -5.16
C TYR A 64 1.72 21.27 -6.58
N GLY A 65 0.60 20.85 -7.16
CA GLY A 65 0.53 20.26 -8.49
C GLY A 65 0.82 18.76 -8.56
N HIS A 66 0.93 18.07 -7.42
CA HIS A 66 1.14 16.61 -7.40
C HIS A 66 -0.13 15.87 -7.77
N PHE A 67 -0.02 14.90 -8.67
CA PHE A 67 -1.14 14.03 -9.03
C PHE A 67 -1.48 13.02 -7.93
N HIS A 68 -2.78 12.89 -7.67
CA HIS A 68 -3.40 11.87 -6.83
C HIS A 68 -4.44 11.10 -7.65
N GLY A 69 -4.36 9.77 -7.70
CA GLY A 69 -5.33 8.96 -8.42
C GLY A 69 -6.52 8.52 -7.57
N SER A 70 -7.49 7.88 -8.23
CA SER A 70 -8.80 7.54 -7.65
C SER A 70 -8.78 6.56 -6.48
N ALA A 71 -7.69 5.80 -6.29
CA ALA A 71 -7.51 4.94 -5.11
C ALA A 71 -7.13 5.73 -3.84
N SER A 72 -6.59 6.93 -4.00
CA SER A 72 -6.08 7.73 -2.88
C SER A 72 -7.17 8.17 -1.92
N GLY A 73 -6.79 8.31 -0.64
CA GLY A 73 -7.68 8.92 0.35
C GLY A 73 -7.98 10.39 0.03
N PHE A 74 -7.06 11.10 -0.62
CA PHE A 74 -7.25 12.47 -1.09
C PHE A 74 -8.43 12.59 -2.04
N VAL A 75 -8.44 11.81 -3.13
CA VAL A 75 -9.51 11.87 -4.14
C VAL A 75 -10.85 11.43 -3.55
N PHE A 76 -10.84 10.41 -2.69
CA PHE A 76 -12.04 9.96 -1.99
C PHE A 76 -12.71 11.10 -1.19
N LEU A 77 -11.92 11.87 -0.45
CA LEU A 77 -12.44 12.97 0.38
C LEU A 77 -12.74 14.24 -0.41
N GLN A 78 -11.96 14.53 -1.44
CA GLN A 78 -12.25 15.62 -2.37
C GLN A 78 -13.59 15.37 -3.08
N PHE A 79 -13.88 14.13 -3.48
CA PHE A 79 -15.18 13.76 -4.03
C PHE A 79 -16.32 13.96 -3.02
N ALA A 80 -16.11 13.54 -1.77
CA ALA A 80 -17.09 13.78 -0.69
C ALA A 80 -17.37 15.29 -0.54
N LYS A 81 -16.32 16.11 -0.50
CA LYS A 81 -16.42 17.58 -0.41
C LYS A 81 -17.22 18.17 -1.56
N ASP A 82 -16.89 17.83 -2.81
CA ASP A 82 -17.51 18.42 -3.99
C ASP A 82 -19.00 18.07 -4.10
N ARG A 83 -19.41 16.89 -3.62
CA ARG A 83 -20.82 16.45 -3.63
C ARG A 83 -21.64 16.97 -2.45
N LEU A 84 -21.00 17.29 -1.32
CA LEU A 84 -21.67 17.78 -0.11
C LEU A 84 -21.84 19.32 -0.10
N ALA A 85 -21.36 20.00 -1.14
CA ALA A 85 -21.65 21.40 -1.56
C ALA A 85 -22.20 22.34 -0.46
N ARG A 86 -21.36 22.67 0.52
CA ARG A 86 -21.37 23.90 1.35
C ARG A 86 -20.11 24.04 2.21
N LEU A 87 -19.00 23.44 1.78
CA LEU A 87 -17.74 23.54 2.50
C LEU A 87 -16.96 24.78 2.03
N PRO A 88 -16.42 25.61 2.94
CA PRO A 88 -15.34 26.51 2.57
C PRO A 88 -14.16 25.72 1.99
N SER A 89 -13.27 26.40 1.27
CA SER A 89 -12.11 25.79 0.60
C SER A 89 -11.21 25.03 1.59
N MET A 90 -11.44 23.72 1.74
CA MET A 90 -10.55 22.82 2.48
C MET A 90 -9.14 22.87 1.86
N SER A 91 -8.12 23.25 2.63
CA SER A 91 -6.72 23.12 2.21
C SER A 91 -6.24 21.70 2.55
N LEU A 92 -6.45 20.75 1.64
CA LEU A 92 -5.88 19.41 1.76
C LEU A 92 -4.36 19.48 1.52
N ASN A 93 -3.59 19.81 2.56
CA ASN A 93 -2.14 19.90 2.47
C ASN A 93 -1.49 18.54 2.77
N PHE A 94 -1.07 17.83 1.71
CA PHE A 94 -0.30 16.58 1.82
C PHE A 94 1.22 16.77 1.71
N SER A 95 1.73 18.02 1.71
CA SER A 95 3.17 18.26 1.58
C SER A 95 3.99 17.67 2.71
N ASP A 96 5.22 17.30 2.38
CA ASP A 96 6.16 16.77 3.35
C ASP A 96 6.60 17.85 4.33
N TYR A 97 6.68 17.49 5.62
CA TYR A 97 7.30 18.37 6.60
C TYR A 97 8.82 18.35 6.47
N PRO A 98 9.51 19.47 6.71
CA PRO A 98 10.96 19.48 6.70
C PRO A 98 11.48 18.51 7.77
N LEU A 99 12.39 17.61 7.39
CA LEU A 99 13.12 16.85 8.40
C LEU A 99 13.88 17.82 9.29
N THR A 100 13.81 17.57 10.60
CA THR A 100 14.78 18.18 11.51
C THR A 100 16.16 17.70 11.10
N TYR A 101 17.09 18.62 10.90
CA TYR A 101 18.50 18.30 10.69
C TYR A 101 19.20 18.28 12.05
N SER A 102 20.00 17.26 12.35
CA SER A 102 20.66 17.20 13.67
C SER A 102 21.75 18.27 13.86
N GLY A 103 22.09 19.05 12.83
CA GLY A 103 23.17 20.03 12.88
C GLY A 103 24.54 19.38 12.72
N LYS A 104 25.62 20.15 12.92
CA LYS A 104 27.02 19.63 12.93
C LYS A 104 27.38 18.91 14.25
N LEU A 105 26.44 18.18 14.85
CA LEU A 105 26.75 17.38 16.04
C LEU A 105 27.66 16.22 15.61
N PRO A 106 28.82 16.00 16.27
CA PRO A 106 29.69 14.90 15.90
C PRO A 106 28.94 13.56 16.00
N GLY A 107 29.31 12.63 15.10
CA GLY A 107 28.78 11.26 15.02
C GLY A 107 29.21 10.40 16.22
N ILE A 108 28.80 10.79 17.43
CA ILE A 108 29.09 10.07 18.66
C ILE A 108 28.21 8.83 18.71
N LEU A 109 28.87 7.66 18.79
CA LEU A 109 28.22 6.38 19.00
C LEU A 109 27.66 6.29 20.43
N PRO A 110 26.46 5.70 20.61
CA PRO A 110 25.91 5.45 21.93
C PRO A 110 26.74 4.39 22.68
N PRO A 111 26.72 4.39 24.03
CA PRO A 111 27.20 3.26 24.83
C PRO A 111 26.64 1.94 24.30
N LYS A 112 27.48 0.88 24.30
CA LYS A 112 27.13 -0.42 23.70
C LYS A 112 25.79 -0.97 24.20
N SER A 113 25.52 -0.88 25.50
CA SER A 113 24.25 -1.32 26.10
C SER A 113 23.02 -0.58 25.57
N ILE A 114 23.17 0.71 25.22
CA ILE A 114 22.10 1.49 24.60
C ILE A 114 21.93 1.06 23.14
N ALA A 115 23.03 0.85 22.41
CA ALA A 115 23.00 0.37 21.04
C ALA A 115 22.36 -1.03 20.91
N ASP A 116 22.68 -1.96 21.83
CA ASP A 116 22.06 -3.28 21.90
C ASP A 116 20.53 -3.17 22.06
N ASN A 117 20.07 -2.23 22.89
CA ASN A 117 18.64 -1.95 23.07
C ASN A 117 18.01 -1.37 21.79
N LEU A 118 18.70 -0.47 21.10
CA LEU A 118 18.23 0.09 19.82
C LEU A 118 18.04 -1.00 18.76
N ILE A 119 19.00 -1.92 18.63
CA ILE A 119 18.91 -3.04 17.67
C ILE A 119 17.72 -3.95 18.02
N ARG A 120 17.53 -4.27 19.31
CA ARG A 120 16.36 -5.05 19.76
C ARG A 120 15.05 -4.34 19.42
N ASN A 121 14.94 -3.04 19.70
CA ASN A 121 13.75 -2.25 19.39
C ASN A 121 13.43 -2.25 17.89
N TYR A 122 14.45 -2.27 17.01
CA TYR A 122 14.23 -2.39 15.57
C TYR A 122 13.56 -3.71 15.18
N PHE A 123 14.04 -4.84 15.70
CA PHE A 123 13.49 -6.16 15.37
C PHE A 123 12.12 -6.43 16.04
N ASP A 124 11.89 -5.86 17.24
CA ASP A 124 10.63 -6.03 17.97
C ASP A 124 9.54 -5.08 17.47
N PHE A 125 9.88 -3.81 17.15
CA PHE A 125 8.91 -2.76 16.82
C PHE A 125 9.05 -2.23 15.39
N GLY A 126 10.28 -1.97 14.97
CA GLY A 126 10.59 -1.25 13.73
C GLY A 126 9.92 -1.86 12.52
N ILE A 127 10.35 -3.08 12.20
CA ILE A 127 9.91 -3.77 10.98
C ILE A 127 9.61 -5.24 11.30
N ALA A 128 8.70 -5.43 12.25
CA ALA A 128 8.31 -6.74 12.76
C ALA A 128 7.86 -7.71 11.65
N THR A 129 7.16 -7.20 10.63
CA THR A 129 6.73 -8.04 9.49
C THR A 129 7.71 -8.07 8.34
N SER A 130 8.29 -6.92 7.97
CA SER A 130 9.25 -6.84 6.86
C SER A 130 10.67 -7.19 7.36
N ARG A 131 10.91 -8.47 7.66
CA ARG A 131 12.20 -8.98 8.18
C ARG A 131 13.25 -9.19 7.09
N PHE A 132 13.61 -8.12 6.38
CA PHE A 132 14.57 -8.16 5.27
C PHE A 132 16.03 -7.92 5.70
N VAL A 133 16.34 -7.86 7.00
CA VAL A 133 17.70 -7.75 7.55
C VAL A 133 18.01 -8.98 8.39
N HIS A 134 19.15 -9.63 8.13
CA HIS A 134 19.57 -10.83 8.85
C HIS A 134 20.24 -10.44 10.16
N GLU A 135 19.61 -10.78 11.29
CA GLU A 135 20.04 -10.35 12.61
C GLU A 135 21.47 -10.78 12.95
N PRO A 136 21.89 -12.05 12.76
CA PRO A 136 23.28 -12.48 12.98
C PRO A 136 24.31 -11.73 12.13
N SER A 137 24.01 -11.48 10.84
CA SER A 137 24.92 -10.77 9.93
C SER A 137 25.05 -9.29 10.32
N LEU A 138 23.94 -8.64 10.64
CA LEU A 138 23.94 -7.27 11.14
C LEU A 138 24.75 -7.16 12.43
N PHE A 139 24.58 -8.12 13.36
CA PHE A 139 25.28 -8.11 14.64
C PHE A 139 26.80 -8.31 14.46
N ALA A 140 27.24 -9.02 13.43
CA ALA A 140 28.66 -9.11 13.08
C ALA A 140 29.23 -7.74 12.66
N SER A 141 28.55 -7.01 11.77
CA SER A 141 28.94 -5.66 11.36
C SER A 141 28.88 -4.66 12.53
N TYR A 142 27.85 -4.76 13.37
CA TYR A 142 27.70 -3.98 14.59
C TYR A 142 28.84 -4.22 15.60
N LYS A 143 29.25 -5.48 15.82
CA LYS A 143 30.38 -5.81 16.70
C LYS A 143 31.68 -5.16 16.22
N LEU A 144 31.88 -5.13 14.91
CA LEU A 144 33.06 -4.55 14.29
C LEU A 144 33.12 -3.03 14.52
N LEU A 145 31.98 -2.34 14.38
CA LEU A 145 31.84 -0.91 14.69
C LEU A 145 32.24 -0.56 16.13
N TYR A 146 31.99 -1.45 17.09
CA TYR A 146 32.32 -1.26 18.50
C TYR A 146 33.65 -1.90 18.91
N SER A 147 34.41 -2.45 17.96
CA SER A 147 35.73 -2.99 18.23
C SER A 147 36.76 -1.88 18.18
N ASN A 148 37.64 -1.79 19.20
CA ASN A 148 38.76 -0.84 19.20
C ASN A 148 39.92 -1.29 18.30
N LEU A 149 39.64 -2.10 17.28
CA LEU A 149 40.63 -2.63 16.36
C LEU A 149 40.70 -1.68 15.16
N GLU A 150 41.67 -0.77 15.16
CA GLU A 150 41.90 0.25 14.12
C GLU A 150 42.02 -0.30 12.68
N CYS A 151 42.06 -1.62 12.49
CA CYS A 151 42.29 -2.28 11.21
C CYS A 151 41.08 -3.03 10.63
N GLN A 152 39.92 -3.06 11.29
CA GLN A 152 38.73 -3.70 10.74
C GLN A 152 37.49 -2.83 11.02
N GLU A 153 37.07 -2.06 10.01
CA GLU A 153 35.80 -1.35 10.03
C GLU A 153 34.75 -2.09 9.17
N PRO A 154 33.45 -1.98 9.49
CA PRO A 154 32.40 -2.47 8.60
C PRO A 154 32.51 -1.85 7.22
N CYS A 155 32.06 -2.57 6.18
CA CYS A 155 31.94 -1.93 4.88
C CYS A 155 30.96 -0.76 4.96
N GLN A 156 31.17 0.26 4.13
CA GLN A 156 30.37 1.49 4.11
C GLN A 156 28.85 1.22 4.07
N ASP A 157 28.41 0.28 3.23
CA ASP A 157 26.99 -0.06 3.09
C ASP A 157 26.42 -0.79 4.32
N ASP A 158 27.24 -1.62 4.97
CA ASP A 158 26.86 -2.27 6.23
C ASP A 158 26.79 -1.26 7.37
N LEU A 159 27.67 -0.26 7.37
CA LEU A 159 27.65 0.83 8.35
C LEU A 159 26.40 1.69 8.19
N ALA A 160 26.03 2.04 6.95
CA ALA A 160 24.76 2.70 6.66
C ALA A 160 23.55 1.90 7.17
N LEU A 161 23.57 0.58 6.96
CA LEU A 161 22.51 -0.31 7.44
C LEU A 161 22.43 -0.32 8.98
N VAL A 162 23.56 -0.42 9.67
CA VAL A 162 23.62 -0.37 11.15
C VAL A 162 23.07 0.97 11.66
N TYR A 163 23.45 2.10 11.07
CA TYR A 163 22.92 3.41 11.47
C TYR A 163 21.42 3.54 11.20
N MET A 164 20.89 3.02 10.09
CA MET A 164 19.45 3.00 9.86
C MET A 164 18.69 2.11 10.84
N VAL A 165 19.26 0.98 11.25
CA VAL A 165 18.70 0.13 12.31
C VAL A 165 18.67 0.89 13.63
N MET A 166 19.74 1.59 14.01
CA MET A 166 19.77 2.43 15.21
C MET A 166 18.77 3.60 15.12
N ALA A 167 18.65 4.25 13.97
CA ALA A 167 17.69 5.32 13.74
C ALA A 167 16.25 4.83 13.97
N THR A 168 15.90 3.70 13.36
CA THR A 168 14.57 3.10 13.49
C THR A 168 14.31 2.62 14.91
N GLY A 169 15.26 1.91 15.54
CA GLY A 169 15.16 1.48 16.94
C GLY A 169 15.01 2.64 17.92
N SER A 170 15.65 3.78 17.62
CA SER A 170 15.58 4.98 18.44
C SER A 170 14.26 5.72 18.25
N HIS A 171 13.71 5.71 17.03
CA HIS A 171 12.37 6.22 16.75
C HIS A 171 11.33 5.49 17.62
N TYR A 172 11.39 4.16 17.74
CA TYR A 172 10.44 3.42 18.58
C TYR A 172 10.74 3.46 20.09
N SER A 173 11.75 4.21 20.53
CA SER A 173 12.00 4.43 21.95
C SER A 173 11.02 5.44 22.55
N ILE A 174 10.41 5.03 23.67
CA ILE A 174 9.52 5.87 24.48
C ILE A 174 10.35 6.90 25.28
N THR A 175 11.59 6.56 25.65
CA THR A 175 12.51 7.46 26.33
C THR A 175 13.16 8.43 25.36
N ASN A 176 13.30 9.71 25.76
CA ASN A 176 14.00 10.73 24.99
C ASN A 176 15.30 11.15 25.71
N THR A 177 16.45 10.82 25.13
CA THR A 177 17.80 11.14 25.61
C THR A 177 18.68 11.56 24.43
N ILE A 178 19.96 11.85 24.66
CA ILE A 178 20.92 12.11 23.57
C ILE A 178 21.10 10.92 22.60
N PHE A 179 20.76 9.70 23.05
CA PHE A 179 20.92 8.46 22.30
C PHE A 179 19.61 7.70 22.03
N LEU A 180 18.49 8.13 22.63
CA LEU A 180 17.18 7.49 22.51
C LEU A 180 16.11 8.51 22.12
N GLY A 181 15.13 8.11 21.33
CA GLY A 181 14.01 8.95 20.92
C GLY A 181 14.32 9.81 19.69
N PHE A 182 13.40 10.73 19.38
CA PHE A 182 13.36 11.46 18.11
C PHE A 182 14.67 12.15 17.73
N SER A 183 15.26 12.92 18.63
CA SER A 183 16.49 13.68 18.30
C SER A 183 17.66 12.74 17.99
N ALA A 184 17.75 11.61 18.69
CA ALA A 184 18.76 10.60 18.43
C ALA A 184 18.47 9.82 17.13
N SER A 185 17.20 9.53 16.82
CA SER A 185 16.82 8.86 15.58
C SER A 185 17.23 9.68 14.36
N VAL A 186 17.01 11.00 14.40
CA VAL A 186 17.43 11.94 13.36
C VAL A 186 18.95 11.93 13.18
N ARG A 187 19.72 11.93 14.28
CA ARG A 187 21.19 11.85 14.21
C ARG A 187 21.67 10.59 13.50
N PHE A 188 21.14 9.42 13.87
CA PHE A 188 21.54 8.17 13.22
C PHE A 188 21.07 8.11 11.76
N PHE A 189 19.92 8.71 11.44
CA PHE A 189 19.47 8.86 10.06
C PHE A 189 20.45 9.71 9.24
N ASP A 190 20.89 10.86 9.76
CA ASP A 190 21.88 11.72 9.09
C ASP A 190 23.21 10.98 8.87
N MET A 191 23.67 10.22 9.88
CA MET A 191 24.87 9.39 9.76
C MET A 191 24.73 8.33 8.64
N ALA A 192 23.59 7.65 8.56
CA ALA A 192 23.33 6.69 7.50
C ALA A 192 23.28 7.34 6.11
N GLN A 193 22.68 8.53 5.98
CA GLN A 193 22.63 9.28 4.72
C GLN A 193 24.03 9.64 4.22
N ILE A 194 24.93 10.09 5.12
CA ILE A 194 26.32 10.38 4.79
C ILE A 194 27.00 9.13 4.22
N GLU A 195 26.85 7.98 4.87
CA GLU A 195 27.41 6.71 4.38
C GLU A 195 26.81 6.29 3.02
N LEU A 196 25.52 6.49 2.79
CA LEU A 196 24.87 6.16 1.50
C LEU A 196 25.22 7.12 0.36
N GLN A 197 25.73 8.32 0.67
CA GLN A 197 26.12 9.34 -0.31
C GLN A 197 27.59 9.25 -0.72
N LYS A 198 28.45 8.64 0.09
CA LYS A 198 29.84 8.35 -0.30
C LYS A 198 29.82 7.48 -1.56
N GLU A 199 30.37 8.00 -2.65
CA GLU A 199 30.25 7.43 -4.00
C GLU A 199 30.67 5.95 -4.06
N SER A 200 29.68 5.05 -4.16
CA SER A 200 29.90 3.65 -4.55
C SER A 200 29.28 3.43 -5.92
N SER A 201 30.09 3.01 -6.89
CA SER A 201 29.63 2.61 -8.22
C SER A 201 28.85 1.29 -8.21
N LYS A 202 28.86 0.56 -7.07
CA LYS A 202 28.27 -0.76 -6.93
C LYS A 202 27.06 -0.73 -6.01
N ILE A 203 25.94 -1.22 -6.51
CA ILE A 203 24.75 -1.50 -5.70
C ILE A 203 25.01 -2.82 -4.94
N THR A 204 24.89 -2.79 -3.61
CA THR A 204 25.00 -3.98 -2.75
C THR A 204 23.68 -4.29 -2.07
N LEU A 205 23.53 -5.52 -1.55
CA LEU A 205 22.35 -5.90 -0.79
C LEU A 205 22.15 -4.99 0.43
N SER A 206 23.22 -4.76 1.21
CA SER A 206 23.21 -3.87 2.39
C SER A 206 22.81 -2.44 2.05
N SER A 207 23.33 -1.88 0.94
CA SER A 207 22.95 -0.53 0.49
C SER A 207 21.46 -0.43 0.18
N LEU A 208 20.88 -1.47 -0.41
CA LEU A 208 19.47 -1.51 -0.77
C LEU A 208 18.56 -1.73 0.45
N GLN A 209 18.99 -2.57 1.40
CA GLN A 209 18.33 -2.74 2.70
C GLN A 209 18.30 -1.40 3.45
N ALA A 210 19.43 -0.69 3.52
CA ALA A 210 19.52 0.62 4.16
C ALA A 210 18.61 1.65 3.47
N ARG A 211 18.58 1.69 2.13
CA ARG A 211 17.67 2.58 1.38
C ARG A 211 16.20 2.25 1.62
N LEU A 212 15.81 0.98 1.72
CA LEU A 212 14.43 0.63 2.08
C LEU A 212 14.09 1.08 3.52
N LEU A 213 15.04 0.98 4.46
CA LEU A 213 14.88 1.56 5.80
C LEU A 213 14.71 3.08 5.75
N VAL A 214 15.40 3.79 4.85
CA VAL A 214 15.22 5.23 4.65
C VAL A 214 13.79 5.53 4.24
N ILE A 215 13.20 4.75 3.31
CA ILE A 215 11.79 4.91 2.91
C ILE A 215 10.87 4.73 4.12
N HIS A 216 11.07 3.66 4.89
CA HIS A 216 10.30 3.41 6.10
C HIS A 216 10.42 4.55 7.13
N TYR A 217 11.63 5.07 7.33
CA TYR A 217 11.89 6.19 8.22
C TYR A 217 11.16 7.46 7.77
N LEU A 218 11.24 7.81 6.48
CA LEU A 218 10.55 8.96 5.90
C LEU A 218 9.02 8.87 6.08
N LEU A 219 8.44 7.68 5.89
CA LEU A 219 7.00 7.46 6.10
C LEU A 219 6.58 7.69 7.55
N ASN A 220 7.37 7.22 8.53
CA ASN A 220 7.13 7.50 9.96
C ASN A 220 7.34 8.98 10.32
N HIS A 221 8.02 9.77 9.49
CA HIS A 221 8.31 11.19 9.72
C HIS A 221 7.50 12.11 8.82
N SER A 222 6.35 11.65 8.32
CA SER A 222 5.44 12.50 7.52
C SER A 222 6.06 13.04 6.23
N ARG A 223 6.95 12.26 5.61
CA ARG A 223 7.60 12.60 4.35
C ARG A 223 7.27 11.60 3.25
N MET A 224 5.98 11.54 2.92
CA MET A 224 5.46 10.53 2.01
C MET A 224 5.88 10.80 0.56
N HIS A 225 6.00 12.06 0.13
CA HIS A 225 6.41 12.40 -1.23
C HIS A 225 7.90 12.09 -1.47
N ASP A 226 8.76 12.40 -0.51
CA ASP A 226 10.18 12.08 -0.51
C ASP A 226 10.41 10.57 -0.41
N ALA A 227 9.60 9.87 0.39
CA ALA A 227 9.56 8.42 0.42
C ALA A 227 9.18 7.84 -0.95
N TRP A 228 8.13 8.35 -1.60
CA TRP A 228 7.71 7.91 -2.94
C TRP A 228 8.81 8.11 -3.98
N SER A 229 9.40 9.31 -4.03
CA SER A 229 10.47 9.64 -4.97
C SER A 229 11.70 8.74 -4.77
N SER A 230 12.14 8.59 -3.51
CA SER A 230 13.28 7.74 -3.16
C SER A 230 12.99 6.26 -3.38
N PHE A 231 11.73 5.83 -3.24
CA PHE A 231 11.32 4.45 -3.50
C PHE A 231 11.47 4.07 -4.97
N GLY A 232 11.30 5.02 -5.90
CA GLY A 232 11.62 4.80 -7.32
C GLY A 232 13.07 4.34 -7.55
N ILE A 233 14.03 4.89 -6.79
CA ILE A 233 15.44 4.47 -6.82
C ILE A 233 15.59 3.04 -6.28
N VAL A 234 14.93 2.73 -5.16
CA VAL A 234 14.93 1.39 -4.55
C VAL A 234 14.42 0.33 -5.54
N VAL A 235 13.32 0.60 -6.25
CA VAL A 235 12.79 -0.31 -7.27
C VAL A 235 13.81 -0.54 -8.39
N ARG A 236 14.42 0.53 -8.93
CA ARG A 236 15.45 0.40 -9.98
C ARG A 236 16.68 -0.36 -9.51
N HIS A 237 17.11 -0.16 -8.27
CA HIS A 237 18.23 -0.90 -7.69
C HIS A 237 17.90 -2.38 -7.49
N ALA A 238 16.68 -2.70 -7.03
CA ALA A 238 16.22 -4.09 -6.90
C ALA A 238 16.17 -4.81 -8.26
N GLN A 239 15.72 -4.10 -9.30
CA GLN A 239 15.74 -4.58 -10.68
C GLN A 239 17.17 -4.79 -11.18
N ALA A 240 18.08 -3.84 -10.96
CA ALA A 240 19.48 -3.92 -11.35
C ALA A 240 20.23 -5.08 -10.64
N LEU A 241 19.86 -5.39 -9.40
CA LEU A 241 20.37 -6.55 -8.66
C LEU A 241 19.70 -7.88 -9.07
N GLY A 242 18.69 -7.84 -9.94
CA GLY A 242 17.94 -9.03 -10.38
C GLY A 242 17.06 -9.65 -9.29
N LEU A 243 16.67 -8.91 -8.25
CA LEU A 243 15.96 -9.48 -7.10
C LEU A 243 14.54 -9.99 -7.42
N HIS A 244 13.96 -9.49 -8.51
CA HIS A 244 12.66 -9.92 -9.04
C HIS A 244 12.74 -11.25 -9.80
N ARG A 245 13.95 -11.74 -10.08
CA ARG A 245 14.19 -12.96 -10.83
C ARG A 245 14.56 -14.13 -9.93
N ARG A 246 14.08 -15.33 -10.29
CA ARG A 246 14.53 -16.57 -9.68
C ARG A 246 16.00 -16.83 -10.02
N SER A 247 16.81 -17.10 -9.00
CA SER A 247 18.21 -17.47 -9.20
C SER A 247 18.32 -18.89 -9.77
N MET A 248 18.93 -19.02 -10.95
CA MET A 248 19.26 -20.33 -11.55
C MET A 248 20.66 -20.83 -11.13
N ALA A 249 21.47 -19.97 -10.53
CA ALA A 249 22.82 -20.33 -10.10
C ALA A 249 22.78 -21.21 -8.84
N PRO A 250 23.72 -22.17 -8.69
CA PRO A 250 23.89 -22.91 -7.45
C PRO A 250 24.04 -21.97 -6.26
N CYS A 251 23.28 -22.20 -5.20
CA CYS A 251 23.34 -21.38 -3.99
C CYS A 251 24.67 -21.63 -3.25
N THR A 252 25.55 -20.62 -3.23
CA THR A 252 26.81 -20.66 -2.49
C THR A 252 26.70 -20.03 -1.10
N ASN A 253 25.67 -19.19 -0.89
CA ASN A 253 25.38 -18.54 0.38
C ASN A 253 23.85 -18.43 0.56
N TYR A 254 23.30 -19.30 1.42
CA TYR A 254 21.86 -19.32 1.68
C TYR A 254 21.36 -18.07 2.43
N ILE A 255 22.21 -17.39 3.20
CA ILE A 255 21.85 -16.10 3.83
C ILE A 255 21.59 -15.06 2.75
N ASP A 256 22.54 -14.84 1.83
CA ASP A 256 22.38 -13.87 0.75
C ASP A 256 21.17 -14.24 -0.14
N HIS A 257 21.01 -15.52 -0.44
CA HIS A 257 19.89 -16.01 -1.27
C HIS A 257 18.52 -15.73 -0.63
N GLU A 258 18.30 -16.09 0.64
CA GLU A 258 17.01 -15.86 1.30
C GLU A 258 16.76 -14.38 1.58
N TYR A 259 17.77 -13.61 1.96
CA TYR A 259 17.59 -12.18 2.24
C TYR A 259 17.37 -11.33 0.99
N ARG A 260 17.82 -11.78 -0.19
CA ARG A 260 17.40 -11.23 -1.48
C ARG A 260 15.90 -11.42 -1.74
N LYS A 261 15.36 -12.63 -1.49
CA LYS A 261 13.92 -12.90 -1.61
C LYS A 261 13.12 -12.06 -0.63
N ARG A 262 13.53 -12.05 0.65
CA ARG A 262 12.86 -11.26 1.70
C ARG A 262 12.84 -9.78 1.35
N LEU A 263 13.97 -9.23 0.93
CA LEU A 263 14.05 -7.84 0.51
C LEU A 263 13.16 -7.56 -0.70
N PHE A 264 13.17 -8.42 -1.72
CA PHE A 264 12.30 -8.27 -2.88
C PHE A 264 10.82 -8.24 -2.50
N TRP A 265 10.34 -9.20 -1.70
CA TRP A 265 8.94 -9.26 -1.30
C TRP A 265 8.54 -8.09 -0.38
N CYS A 266 9.48 -7.55 0.40
CA CYS A 266 9.25 -6.30 1.14
C CYS A 266 9.08 -5.11 0.20
N ILE A 267 9.97 -4.95 -0.80
CA ILE A 267 9.87 -3.90 -1.82
C ILE A 267 8.56 -4.06 -2.62
N TYR A 268 8.22 -5.29 -3.00
CA TYR A 268 6.97 -5.64 -3.67
C TYR A 268 5.75 -5.13 -2.90
N SER A 269 5.68 -5.42 -1.60
CA SER A 269 4.58 -4.97 -0.75
C SER A 269 4.52 -3.46 -0.59
N TYR A 270 5.68 -2.80 -0.42
CA TYR A 270 5.75 -1.33 -0.33
C TYR A 270 5.24 -0.66 -1.59
N ASP A 271 5.56 -1.20 -2.77
CA ASP A 271 5.09 -0.68 -4.05
C ASP A 271 3.56 -0.62 -4.11
N ARG A 272 2.86 -1.70 -3.73
CA ARG A 272 1.39 -1.75 -3.77
C ARG A 272 0.76 -0.86 -2.71
N ILE A 273 1.31 -0.84 -1.50
CA ILE A 273 0.75 -0.02 -0.43
C ILE A 273 0.90 1.47 -0.78
N LEU A 274 2.09 1.92 -1.17
CA LEU A 274 2.32 3.31 -1.56
C LEU A 274 1.49 3.69 -2.79
N SER A 275 1.41 2.82 -3.79
CA SER A 275 0.56 3.01 -4.98
C SER A 275 -0.90 3.20 -4.59
N SER A 276 -1.41 2.41 -3.64
CA SER A 276 -2.78 2.54 -3.15
C SER A 276 -3.04 3.86 -2.43
N ILE A 277 -2.05 4.38 -1.68
CA ILE A 277 -2.17 5.61 -0.90
C ILE A 277 -2.23 6.83 -1.82
N PHE A 278 -1.35 6.87 -2.83
CA PHE A 278 -1.29 7.97 -3.78
C PHE A 278 -2.24 7.80 -4.98
N GLY A 279 -2.81 6.61 -5.17
CA GLY A 279 -3.54 6.27 -6.38
C GLY A 279 -2.67 6.26 -7.64
N ARG A 280 -1.37 5.98 -7.49
CA ARG A 280 -0.41 5.96 -8.59
C ARG A 280 -0.20 4.52 -9.08
N PRO A 281 0.24 4.30 -10.33
CA PRO A 281 0.56 2.96 -10.82
C PRO A 281 1.68 2.31 -10.01
N CYS A 282 1.58 1.00 -9.81
CA CYS A 282 2.66 0.18 -9.27
C CYS A 282 3.84 0.15 -10.25
N ALA A 283 5.06 0.21 -9.71
CA ALA A 283 6.28 0.18 -10.52
C ALA A 283 6.73 -1.25 -10.89
N LEU A 284 6.32 -2.25 -10.12
CA LEU A 284 6.62 -3.66 -10.35
C LEU A 284 5.42 -4.38 -10.96
N HIS A 285 5.54 -4.84 -12.19
CA HIS A 285 4.52 -5.64 -12.86
C HIS A 285 4.66 -7.12 -12.54
N ASP A 286 3.53 -7.78 -12.28
CA ASP A 286 3.50 -9.20 -11.91
C ASP A 286 4.03 -10.11 -13.04
N ASP A 287 3.86 -9.71 -14.29
CA ASP A 287 4.33 -10.45 -15.48
C ASP A 287 5.86 -10.52 -15.60
N ASP A 288 6.58 -9.59 -14.95
CA ASP A 288 8.05 -9.53 -14.98
C ASP A 288 8.70 -10.36 -13.86
N ILE A 289 7.91 -10.91 -12.95
CA ILE A 289 8.37 -11.49 -11.68
C ILE A 289 8.23 -13.01 -11.71
N ASP A 290 9.35 -13.72 -11.58
CA ASP A 290 9.40 -15.17 -11.36
C ASP A 290 10.06 -15.56 -10.02
N GLN A 291 10.34 -14.58 -9.15
CA GLN A 291 10.93 -14.81 -7.83
C GLN A 291 10.07 -15.75 -6.96
N GLU A 292 10.73 -16.68 -6.28
CA GLU A 292 10.11 -17.63 -5.35
C GLU A 292 9.74 -16.96 -4.02
N GLU A 293 8.76 -17.52 -3.32
CA GLU A 293 8.47 -17.11 -1.94
C GLU A 293 9.67 -17.38 -1.01
N CYS A 294 9.71 -16.64 0.10
CA CYS A 294 10.76 -16.82 1.11
C CYS A 294 10.62 -18.17 1.79
N ALA A 295 11.74 -18.77 2.20
CA ALA A 295 11.69 -19.95 3.06
C ALA A 295 11.04 -19.60 4.42
N LEU A 296 10.22 -20.53 4.92
CA LEU A 296 9.67 -20.48 6.27
C LEU A 296 10.76 -20.88 7.29
N ALA A 297 11.75 -20.01 7.48
CA ALA A 297 12.89 -20.24 8.37
C ALA A 297 13.13 -19.01 9.26
N ASP A 298 13.53 -19.22 10.51
CA ASP A 298 14.03 -18.14 11.36
C ASP A 298 15.50 -17.84 11.03
N ASP A 299 16.00 -16.68 11.44
CA ASP A 299 17.36 -16.22 11.14
C ASP A 299 18.42 -17.26 11.57
N ASP A 300 18.26 -17.90 12.74
CA ASP A 300 19.18 -18.93 13.23
C ASP A 300 19.19 -20.23 12.40
N ASP A 301 18.13 -20.47 11.61
CA ASP A 301 18.00 -21.64 10.73
C ASP A 301 18.57 -21.38 9.32
N ILE A 302 19.12 -20.19 9.07
CA ILE A 302 19.72 -19.78 7.81
C ILE A 302 21.22 -19.55 8.03
N THR A 303 22.03 -20.49 7.53
CA THR A 303 23.49 -20.40 7.57
C THR A 303 24.03 -20.19 6.16
N VAL A 304 25.32 -19.91 6.01
CA VAL A 304 25.94 -19.81 4.66
C VAL A 304 25.76 -21.11 3.87
N SER A 305 25.81 -22.25 4.54
CA SER A 305 25.81 -23.58 3.90
C SER A 305 24.45 -24.24 3.77
N SER A 306 23.42 -23.78 4.49
CA SER A 306 22.09 -24.39 4.46
C SER A 306 20.99 -23.45 4.92
N CYS A 307 19.77 -23.66 4.41
CA CYS A 307 18.54 -23.07 4.94
C CYS A 307 17.59 -24.20 5.36
N ARG A 308 17.18 -24.22 6.63
CA ARG A 308 16.26 -25.23 7.18
C ARG A 308 14.86 -24.64 7.31
N ALA A 309 14.01 -24.89 6.31
CA ALA A 309 12.60 -24.54 6.41
C ALA A 309 11.89 -25.36 7.49
N ARG A 310 11.04 -24.70 8.27
CA ARG A 310 10.14 -25.29 9.26
C ARG A 310 8.81 -25.68 8.60
N GLY A 311 8.03 -26.49 9.30
CA GLY A 311 6.63 -26.73 8.93
C GLY A 311 5.70 -25.66 9.53
N ASP A 312 4.48 -25.55 8.98
CA ASP A 312 3.49 -24.51 9.34
C ASP A 312 2.95 -24.58 10.78
N VAL A 313 3.32 -25.61 11.55
CA VAL A 313 2.78 -25.84 12.90
C VAL A 313 3.49 -25.01 13.97
N SER A 314 4.79 -24.72 13.77
CA SER A 314 5.59 -23.95 14.72
C SER A 314 5.69 -22.48 14.30
N PHE A 315 5.68 -21.58 15.29
CA PHE A 315 5.95 -20.16 15.04
C PHE A 315 7.22 -19.96 14.22
N CYS A 316 7.13 -19.12 13.19
CA CYS A 316 8.26 -18.68 12.38
C CYS A 316 8.09 -17.20 12.06
N SER A 317 9.12 -16.42 12.34
CA SER A 317 9.14 -14.96 12.18
C SER A 317 8.97 -14.52 10.72
N ALA A 318 9.36 -15.34 9.75
CA ALA A 318 9.23 -15.07 8.32
C ALA A 318 7.81 -15.27 7.76
N ALA A 319 6.95 -16.01 8.46
CA ALA A 319 5.61 -16.33 7.99
C ALA A 319 4.78 -15.07 7.67
N ALA A 320 4.87 -14.05 8.53
CA ALA A 320 4.13 -12.81 8.35
C ALA A 320 4.52 -12.09 7.05
N LEU A 321 5.80 -12.10 6.66
CA LEU A 321 6.25 -11.53 5.38
C LEU A 321 5.64 -12.27 4.19
N ILE A 322 5.63 -13.60 4.23
CA ILE A 322 5.07 -14.44 3.16
C ILE A 322 3.59 -14.12 2.99
N HIS A 323 2.79 -14.16 4.06
CA HIS A 323 1.36 -13.86 3.99
C HIS A 323 1.09 -12.40 3.63
N HIS A 324 1.91 -11.46 4.09
CA HIS A 324 1.80 -10.07 3.69
C HIS A 324 2.05 -9.89 2.20
N SER A 325 3.07 -10.55 1.64
CA SER A 325 3.35 -10.49 0.21
C SER A 325 2.16 -11.00 -0.60
N ARG A 326 1.60 -12.16 -0.26
CA ARG A 326 0.38 -12.73 -0.87
C ARG A 326 -0.81 -11.77 -0.81
N LEU A 327 -1.05 -11.14 0.34
CA LEU A 327 -2.12 -10.16 0.50
C LEU A 327 -1.90 -8.92 -0.37
N THR A 328 -0.68 -8.40 -0.40
CA THR A 328 -0.36 -7.24 -1.25
C THR A 328 -0.40 -7.56 -2.74
N ARG A 329 -0.30 -8.83 -3.16
CA ARG A 329 -0.62 -9.25 -4.53
C ARG A 329 -2.11 -9.05 -4.83
N LEU A 330 -3.00 -9.45 -3.91
CA LEU A 330 -4.44 -9.19 -4.03
C LEU A 330 -4.75 -7.69 -4.06
N LEU A 331 -4.07 -6.89 -3.24
CA LEU A 331 -4.16 -5.43 -3.32
C LEU A 331 -3.76 -4.90 -4.70
N GLY A 332 -2.67 -5.39 -5.27
CA GLY A 332 -2.27 -5.05 -6.64
C GLY A 332 -3.34 -5.41 -7.69
N TRP A 333 -4.00 -6.56 -7.53
CA TRP A 333 -5.11 -6.96 -8.38
C TRP A 333 -6.30 -6.00 -8.24
N VAL A 334 -6.69 -5.63 -7.00
CA VAL A 334 -7.72 -4.60 -6.75
C VAL A 334 -7.37 -3.29 -7.45
N LEU A 335 -6.12 -2.79 -7.31
CA LEU A 335 -5.70 -1.55 -7.95
C LEU A 335 -5.78 -1.61 -9.48
N ARG A 336 -5.45 -2.76 -10.08
CA ARG A 336 -5.50 -2.92 -11.54
C ARG A 336 -6.93 -2.94 -12.07
N GLU A 337 -7.82 -3.75 -11.49
CA GLU A 337 -9.19 -3.90 -12.00
C GLU A 337 -10.05 -2.70 -11.61
N PHE A 338 -9.93 -2.24 -10.37
CA PHE A 338 -10.79 -1.23 -9.79
C PHE A 338 -10.15 0.13 -9.70
N TYR A 339 -8.95 0.43 -10.21
CA TYR A 339 -8.39 1.79 -10.14
C TYR A 339 -7.54 2.20 -11.35
N SER A 340 -7.32 1.31 -12.31
CA SER A 340 -6.68 1.67 -13.57
C SER A 340 -7.64 2.41 -14.53
N PRO A 341 -7.11 3.16 -15.52
CA PRO A 341 -7.92 3.71 -16.60
C PRO A 341 -8.66 2.63 -17.42
N MET A 342 -8.21 1.37 -17.39
CA MET A 342 -8.88 0.28 -18.09
C MET A 342 -10.19 -0.12 -17.41
N ARG A 343 -10.41 0.25 -16.14
CA ARG A 343 -11.69 0.06 -15.45
C ARG A 343 -12.87 0.61 -16.25
N ARG A 344 -12.66 1.71 -17.00
CA ARG A 344 -13.65 2.34 -17.89
C ARG A 344 -14.10 1.47 -19.07
N ARG A 345 -13.66 0.21 -19.13
CA ARG A 345 -14.10 -0.79 -20.12
C ARG A 345 -14.94 -1.90 -19.50
N HIS A 346 -15.17 -1.88 -18.18
CA HIS A 346 -15.90 -2.91 -17.45
C HIS A 346 -17.29 -2.43 -17.02
N SER A 347 -18.32 -3.18 -17.39
CA SER A 347 -19.67 -2.93 -16.89
C SER A 347 -19.77 -3.17 -15.38
N LEU A 348 -20.82 -2.60 -14.75
CA LEU A 348 -21.10 -2.83 -13.33
C LEU A 348 -21.18 -4.32 -12.96
N ARG A 349 -21.78 -5.14 -13.84
CA ARG A 349 -21.87 -6.60 -13.65
C ARG A 349 -20.51 -7.28 -13.73
N SER A 350 -19.65 -6.85 -14.66
CA SER A 350 -18.28 -7.37 -14.75
C SER A 350 -17.52 -7.06 -13.45
N LEU A 351 -17.62 -5.84 -12.94
CA LEU A 351 -16.94 -5.44 -11.70
C LEU A 351 -17.50 -6.15 -10.47
N GLN A 352 -18.81 -6.40 -10.42
CA GLN A 352 -19.40 -7.24 -9.39
C GLN A 352 -18.82 -8.67 -9.42
N SER A 353 -18.73 -9.29 -10.60
CA SER A 353 -18.14 -10.63 -10.75
C SER A 353 -16.69 -10.66 -10.26
N THR A 354 -15.86 -9.71 -10.71
CA THR A 354 -14.48 -9.57 -10.27
C THR A 354 -14.38 -9.32 -8.76
N ALA A 355 -15.30 -8.56 -8.18
CA ALA A 355 -15.32 -8.30 -6.75
C ALA A 355 -15.62 -9.56 -5.92
N LEU A 356 -16.55 -10.41 -6.38
CA LEU A 356 -16.84 -11.70 -5.74
C LEU A 356 -15.67 -12.68 -5.83
N GLU A 357 -14.94 -12.69 -6.96
CA GLU A 357 -13.71 -13.48 -7.12
C GLU A 357 -12.60 -13.03 -6.16
N LEU A 358 -12.43 -11.71 -6.02
CA LEU A 358 -11.47 -11.12 -5.07
C LEU A 358 -11.90 -11.34 -3.62
N GLU A 359 -13.20 -11.25 -3.29
CA GLU A 359 -13.74 -11.57 -1.97
C GLU A 359 -13.43 -13.03 -1.59
N THR A 360 -13.63 -13.96 -2.52
CA THR A 360 -13.27 -15.37 -2.34
C THR A 360 -11.77 -15.54 -2.14
N SER A 361 -10.95 -14.83 -2.92
CA SER A 361 -9.48 -14.88 -2.81
C SER A 361 -8.97 -14.31 -1.49
N LEU A 362 -9.57 -13.22 -1.00
CA LEU A 362 -9.28 -12.63 0.31
C LEU A 362 -9.66 -13.59 1.44
N LYS A 363 -10.82 -14.26 1.34
CA LYS A 363 -11.24 -15.28 2.30
C LYS A 363 -10.28 -16.47 2.31
N ASN A 364 -9.92 -16.99 1.14
CA ASN A 364 -8.95 -18.09 1.02
C ASN A 364 -7.58 -17.71 1.60
N TRP A 365 -7.15 -16.45 1.40
CA TRP A 365 -5.93 -15.95 2.04
C TRP A 365 -6.06 -15.96 3.57
N GLN A 366 -7.19 -15.50 4.10
CA GLN A 366 -7.44 -15.47 5.55
C GLN A 366 -7.47 -16.88 6.15
N ASP A 367 -8.12 -17.82 5.47
CA ASP A 367 -8.21 -19.23 5.86
C ASP A 367 -6.84 -19.95 5.76
N SER A 368 -5.91 -19.43 4.95
CA SER A 368 -4.55 -19.96 4.81
C SER A 368 -3.59 -19.51 5.92
N LEU A 369 -3.99 -18.59 6.81
CA LEU A 369 -3.11 -18.11 7.88
C LEU A 369 -2.79 -19.23 8.87
N PRO A 370 -1.51 -19.43 9.23
CA PRO A 370 -1.15 -20.39 10.27
C PRO A 370 -1.76 -19.97 11.60
N VAL A 371 -2.02 -20.94 12.48
CA VAL A 371 -2.71 -20.71 13.76
C VAL A 371 -2.09 -19.54 14.53
N TYR A 372 -0.75 -19.47 14.58
CA TYR A 372 0.00 -18.42 15.29
C TYR A 372 -0.03 -17.01 14.68
N LEU A 373 -0.55 -16.85 13.45
CA LEU A 373 -0.83 -15.54 12.83
C LEU A 373 -2.34 -15.29 12.68
N ASN A 374 -3.19 -16.24 13.07
CA ASN A 374 -4.63 -16.10 12.96
C ASN A 374 -5.17 -15.17 14.06
N TYR A 375 -5.44 -13.92 13.65
CA TYR A 375 -5.95 -12.85 14.51
C TYR A 375 -7.42 -12.98 14.88
N MET A 376 -8.12 -13.99 14.36
CA MET A 376 -9.50 -14.30 14.76
C MET A 376 -9.54 -15.29 15.93
N THR A 377 -8.51 -16.12 16.10
CA THR A 377 -8.55 -17.25 17.06
C THR A 377 -7.66 -17.07 18.28
N LEU A 378 -6.52 -16.38 18.16
CA LEU A 378 -5.55 -16.26 19.25
C LEU A 378 -5.79 -15.02 20.10
N PRO A 379 -5.94 -15.15 21.44
CA PRO A 379 -6.00 -14.00 22.33
C PRO A 379 -4.66 -13.26 22.32
N PRO A 380 -4.63 -11.97 21.95
CA PRO A 380 -3.40 -11.18 21.84
C PRO A 380 -2.51 -11.12 23.09
N SER A 381 -3.11 -11.31 24.27
CA SER A 381 -2.44 -11.21 25.58
C SER A 381 -1.40 -12.29 25.87
N ALA A 382 -1.35 -13.38 25.09
CA ALA A 382 -0.40 -14.48 25.29
C ALA A 382 0.82 -14.42 24.35
N MET A 383 0.92 -13.40 23.49
CA MET A 383 1.87 -13.36 22.39
C MET A 383 2.98 -12.32 22.60
N SER A 384 4.15 -12.55 22.01
CA SER A 384 5.23 -11.55 22.01
C SER A 384 4.80 -10.29 21.24
N ILE A 385 5.43 -9.15 21.55
CA ILE A 385 5.13 -7.85 20.92
C ILE A 385 5.29 -7.94 19.40
N MET A 386 6.34 -8.61 18.92
CA MET A 386 6.59 -8.83 17.50
C MET A 386 5.40 -9.52 16.81
N ILE A 387 4.88 -10.60 17.39
CA ILE A 387 3.75 -11.36 16.80
C ILE A 387 2.50 -10.49 16.76
N GLN A 388 2.21 -9.76 17.83
CA GLN A 388 1.07 -8.86 17.87
C GLN A 388 1.16 -7.79 16.78
N ARG A 389 2.34 -7.22 16.54
CA ARG A 389 2.58 -6.26 15.45
C ARG A 389 2.47 -6.89 14.07
N GLN A 390 2.95 -8.12 13.90
CA GLN A 390 2.79 -8.86 12.65
C GLN A 390 1.32 -9.06 12.30
N MET A 391 0.52 -9.53 13.26
CA MET A 391 -0.91 -9.76 13.11
C MET A 391 -1.67 -8.46 12.86
N CYS A 392 -1.38 -7.41 13.62
CA CYS A 392 -1.92 -6.07 13.40
C CYS A 392 -1.69 -5.62 11.97
N MET A 393 -0.46 -5.74 11.46
CA MET A 393 -0.15 -5.26 10.11
C MET A 393 -0.88 -6.07 9.03
N LEU A 394 -0.97 -7.40 9.17
CA LEU A 394 -1.77 -8.23 8.26
C LEU A 394 -3.26 -7.86 8.30
N LYS A 395 -3.82 -7.66 9.49
CA LYS A 395 -5.23 -7.27 9.68
C LYS A 395 -5.54 -5.91 9.09
N LEU A 396 -4.67 -4.91 9.30
CA LEU A 396 -4.83 -3.57 8.73
C LEU A 396 -4.70 -3.59 7.20
N THR A 397 -3.74 -4.32 6.64
CA THR A 397 -3.61 -4.44 5.19
C THR A 397 -4.82 -5.19 4.59
N PHE A 398 -5.39 -6.16 5.29
CA PHE A 398 -6.58 -6.89 4.84
C PHE A 398 -7.80 -5.97 4.80
N ALA A 399 -8.02 -5.23 5.89
CA ALA A 399 -9.11 -4.26 5.97
C ALA A 399 -8.95 -3.15 4.93
N HIS A 400 -7.73 -2.61 4.73
CA HIS A 400 -7.47 -1.60 3.70
C HIS A 400 -7.73 -2.13 2.28
N THR A 401 -7.31 -3.36 1.98
CA THR A 401 -7.58 -4.01 0.69
C THR A 401 -9.09 -4.18 0.47
N THR A 402 -9.81 -4.59 1.52
CA THR A 402 -11.28 -4.74 1.50
C THR A 402 -11.98 -3.40 1.29
N LEU A 403 -11.54 -2.34 1.97
CA LEU A 403 -12.06 -0.98 1.77
C LEU A 403 -11.88 -0.51 0.34
N LEU A 404 -10.70 -0.73 -0.25
CA LEU A 404 -10.45 -0.38 -1.65
C LEU A 404 -11.26 -1.23 -2.64
N LEU A 405 -11.52 -2.50 -2.33
CA LEU A 405 -12.36 -3.35 -3.18
C LEU A 405 -13.79 -2.79 -3.33
N TYR A 406 -14.39 -2.35 -2.23
CA TYR A 406 -15.81 -1.94 -2.22
C TYR A 406 -16.05 -0.42 -2.34
N ARG A 407 -15.03 0.41 -2.09
CA ARG A 407 -15.13 1.89 -2.19
C ARG A 407 -15.71 2.39 -3.51
N PRO A 408 -15.37 1.84 -4.70
CA PRO A 408 -15.96 2.30 -5.96
C PRO A 408 -17.48 2.21 -5.99
N PHE A 409 -18.06 1.18 -5.36
CA PHE A 409 -19.51 1.01 -5.29
C PHE A 409 -20.15 2.01 -4.33
N ILE A 410 -19.51 2.31 -3.19
CA ILE A 410 -19.98 3.37 -2.28
C ILE A 410 -20.00 4.73 -2.99
N LEU A 411 -18.91 5.07 -3.68
CA LEU A 411 -18.81 6.31 -4.43
C LEU A 411 -19.86 6.44 -5.54
N TYR A 412 -20.20 5.33 -6.19
CA TYR A 412 -21.31 5.29 -7.13
C TYR A 412 -22.66 5.55 -6.45
N SER A 413 -22.94 4.94 -5.29
CA SER A 413 -24.17 5.22 -4.53
C SER A 413 -24.32 6.70 -4.17
N ILE A 414 -23.23 7.38 -3.84
CA ILE A 414 -23.22 8.83 -3.57
C ILE A 414 -23.60 9.61 -4.83
N ARG A 415 -22.98 9.27 -5.98
CA ARG A 415 -23.27 9.96 -7.25
C ARG A 415 -24.72 9.75 -7.70
N ALA A 416 -25.26 8.55 -7.50
CA ALA A 416 -26.62 8.20 -7.86
C ALA A 416 -27.66 8.72 -6.85
N ASN A 417 -27.28 9.39 -5.76
CA ASN A 417 -28.18 9.72 -4.63
C ASN A 417 -28.97 8.48 -4.16
N ALA A 418 -28.30 7.33 -4.06
CA ALA A 418 -28.87 6.01 -3.76
C ALA A 418 -29.96 5.51 -4.75
N ARG A 419 -30.11 6.11 -5.94
CA ARG A 419 -30.96 5.62 -7.02
C ARG A 419 -30.25 4.51 -7.80
N ILE A 420 -30.15 3.35 -7.17
CA ILE A 420 -29.48 2.16 -7.70
C ILE A 420 -30.52 1.33 -8.48
N PRO A 421 -30.16 0.71 -9.63
CA PRO A 421 -31.04 -0.22 -10.32
C PRO A 421 -31.51 -1.34 -9.38
N SER A 422 -32.81 -1.67 -9.41
CA SER A 422 -33.42 -2.63 -8.48
C SER A 422 -32.70 -3.98 -8.44
N GLU A 423 -32.17 -4.43 -9.57
CA GLU A 423 -31.40 -5.68 -9.69
C GLU A 423 -30.06 -5.67 -8.93
N LEU A 424 -29.46 -4.49 -8.73
CA LEU A 424 -28.17 -4.32 -8.07
C LEU A 424 -28.30 -3.82 -6.63
N GLN A 425 -29.51 -3.48 -6.17
CA GLN A 425 -29.71 -2.90 -4.83
C GLN A 425 -29.12 -3.78 -3.71
N GLN A 426 -29.32 -5.10 -3.79
CA GLN A 426 -28.74 -6.06 -2.83
C GLN A 426 -27.21 -6.08 -2.87
N TRP A 427 -26.63 -5.96 -4.06
CA TRP A 427 -25.17 -5.91 -4.23
C TRP A 427 -24.57 -4.65 -3.59
N PHE A 428 -25.16 -3.49 -3.83
CA PHE A 428 -24.68 -2.24 -3.24
C PHE A 428 -24.84 -2.21 -1.72
N GLN A 429 -25.89 -2.83 -1.19
CA GLN A 429 -26.03 -3.04 0.25
C GLN A 429 -24.89 -3.92 0.79
N HIS A 430 -24.61 -5.07 0.15
CA HIS A 430 -23.48 -5.95 0.51
C HIS A 430 -22.14 -5.21 0.49
N CYS A 431 -21.85 -4.42 -0.56
CA CYS A 431 -20.64 -3.59 -0.64
C CYS A 431 -20.52 -2.60 0.52
N GLY A 432 -21.64 -1.99 0.90
CA GLY A 432 -21.73 -1.08 2.04
C GLY A 432 -21.43 -1.80 3.36
N GLU A 433 -22.10 -2.92 3.61
CA GLU A 433 -21.91 -3.76 4.81
C GLU A 433 -20.46 -4.23 4.93
N LYS A 434 -19.85 -4.72 3.83
CA LYS A 434 -18.45 -5.14 3.79
C LYS A 434 -17.46 -4.02 4.06
N SER A 435 -17.75 -2.81 3.59
CA SER A 435 -16.91 -1.64 3.86
C SER A 435 -16.98 -1.22 5.32
N VAL A 436 -18.17 -1.29 5.93
CA VAL A 436 -18.36 -1.03 7.36
C VAL A 436 -17.67 -2.10 8.20
N GLU A 437 -17.78 -3.38 7.84
CA GLU A 437 -17.08 -4.49 8.49
C GLU A 437 -15.56 -4.26 8.50
N ALA A 438 -14.99 -3.90 7.34
CA ALA A 438 -13.57 -3.59 7.22
C ALA A 438 -13.16 -2.35 8.03
N ALA A 439 -13.96 -1.29 8.03
CA ALA A 439 -13.68 -0.09 8.81
C ALA A 439 -13.72 -0.38 10.33
N ASN A 440 -14.72 -1.13 10.80
CA ASN A 440 -14.82 -1.56 12.20
C ASN A 440 -13.66 -2.46 12.62
N MET A 441 -13.15 -3.28 11.70
CA MET A 441 -11.95 -4.09 11.92
C MET A 441 -10.72 -3.21 12.19
N VAL A 442 -10.57 -2.09 11.48
CA VAL A 442 -9.49 -1.12 11.73
C VAL A 442 -9.68 -0.40 13.05
N VAL A 443 -10.89 0.12 13.31
CA VAL A 443 -11.20 0.87 14.55
C VAL A 443 -10.93 0.01 15.78
N SER A 444 -11.44 -1.22 15.81
CA SER A 444 -11.22 -2.16 16.91
C SER A 444 -9.74 -2.50 17.12
N GLU A 445 -8.98 -2.65 16.05
CA GLU A 445 -7.54 -2.91 16.14
C GLU A 445 -6.78 -1.69 16.69
N CYS A 446 -7.11 -0.48 16.24
CA CYS A 446 -6.49 0.75 16.74
C CYS A 446 -6.77 0.94 18.23
N ARG A 447 -8.01 0.71 18.67
CA ARG A 447 -8.41 0.73 20.09
C ARG A 447 -7.63 -0.31 20.90
N TYR A 448 -7.53 -1.55 20.40
CA TYR A 448 -6.75 -2.60 21.04
C TYR A 448 -5.27 -2.21 21.24
N LEU A 449 -4.63 -1.64 20.20
CA LEU A 449 -3.24 -1.17 20.29
C LEU A 449 -3.08 -0.05 21.32
N PHE A 450 -4.09 0.82 21.45
CA PHE A 450 -4.12 1.96 22.37
C PHE A 450 -4.18 1.51 23.81
N GLU A 451 -5.17 0.69 24.14
CA GLU A 451 -5.40 0.18 25.49
C GLU A 451 -4.21 -0.64 26.02
N ARG A 452 -3.48 -1.33 25.13
CA ARG A 452 -2.33 -2.17 25.48
C ARG A 452 -1.00 -1.42 25.52
N GLY A 453 -0.97 -0.13 25.18
CA GLY A 453 0.28 0.63 25.09
C GLY A 453 1.24 0.10 24.03
N LEU A 454 0.73 -0.59 23.00
CA LEU A 454 1.54 -1.09 21.88
C LEU A 454 1.89 0.03 20.88
N PHE A 455 1.34 1.23 21.10
CA PHE A 455 1.84 2.49 20.55
C PHE A 455 3.10 2.94 21.30
N SER A 456 4.26 2.34 21.02
CA SER A 456 5.53 2.89 21.53
C SER A 456 5.85 4.22 20.82
N ARG A 457 5.60 4.29 19.51
CA ARG A 457 5.36 5.47 18.64
C ARG A 457 4.56 5.01 17.42
N ILE A 458 3.72 5.87 16.85
CA ILE A 458 2.71 5.44 15.88
C ILE A 458 3.35 5.00 14.56
N PHE A 459 2.98 3.80 14.11
CA PHE A 459 3.34 3.26 12.79
C PHE A 459 2.48 3.95 11.73
N TRP A 460 3.11 4.51 10.70
CA TRP A 460 2.44 5.33 9.69
C TRP A 460 1.22 4.67 9.04
N LEU A 461 1.22 3.35 8.85
CA LEU A 461 0.09 2.62 8.26
C LEU A 461 -1.14 2.59 9.18
N VAL A 462 -0.95 2.59 10.51
CA VAL A 462 -2.07 2.65 11.48
C VAL A 462 -2.82 3.96 11.30
N ASN A 463 -2.10 5.08 11.29
CA ASN A 463 -2.67 6.41 11.08
C ASN A 463 -3.44 6.48 9.75
N TYR A 464 -2.84 5.98 8.67
CA TYR A 464 -3.49 5.98 7.36
C TYR A 464 -4.72 5.06 7.30
N ALA A 465 -4.63 3.85 7.86
CA ALA A 465 -5.75 2.90 7.88
C ALA A 465 -6.91 3.45 8.71
N GLN A 466 -6.64 4.01 9.89
CA GLN A 466 -7.67 4.61 10.74
C GLN A 466 -8.34 5.80 10.05
N PHE A 467 -7.54 6.65 9.40
CA PHE A 467 -8.07 7.74 8.57
C PHE A 467 -9.02 7.24 7.47
N ALA A 468 -8.60 6.22 6.71
CA ALA A 468 -9.43 5.64 5.66
C ALA A 468 -10.71 4.98 6.21
N ALA A 469 -10.62 4.31 7.36
CA ALA A 469 -11.75 3.66 8.02
C ALA A 469 -12.78 4.68 8.53
N VAL A 470 -12.36 5.67 9.32
CA VAL A 470 -13.25 6.71 9.86
C VAL A 470 -13.90 7.51 8.72
N GLY A 471 -13.13 7.86 7.69
CA GLY A 471 -13.66 8.52 6.49
C GLY A 471 -14.74 7.67 5.81
N THR A 472 -14.55 6.35 5.73
CA THR A 472 -15.55 5.43 5.15
C THR A 472 -16.82 5.38 6.01
N LEU A 473 -16.69 5.31 7.33
CA LEU A 473 -17.84 5.26 8.25
C LEU A 473 -18.70 6.54 8.17
N TYR A 474 -18.07 7.72 8.12
CA TYR A 474 -18.80 8.97 7.94
C TYR A 474 -19.56 8.99 6.61
N MET A 475 -18.91 8.62 5.51
CA MET A 475 -19.57 8.56 4.20
C MET A 475 -20.70 7.54 4.15
N TYR A 476 -20.54 6.38 4.79
CA TYR A 476 -21.60 5.39 4.90
C TYR A 476 -22.78 5.93 5.71
N SER A 477 -22.52 6.54 6.87
CA SER A 477 -23.57 7.10 7.74
C SER A 477 -24.39 8.19 7.04
N TYR A 478 -23.76 8.94 6.13
CA TYR A 478 -24.41 9.94 5.30
C TYR A 478 -25.37 9.31 4.27
N LEU A 479 -24.95 8.23 3.60
CA LEU A 479 -25.74 7.54 2.58
C LEU A 479 -26.93 6.76 3.16
N TRP A 480 -26.73 6.13 4.32
CA TRP A 480 -27.70 5.24 4.95
C TRP A 480 -27.97 5.67 6.40
N PRO A 481 -28.60 6.84 6.61
CA PRO A 481 -28.81 7.44 7.93
C PRO A 481 -29.68 6.60 8.87
N THR A 482 -30.43 5.63 8.32
CA THR A 482 -31.24 4.69 9.09
C THR A 482 -30.43 3.57 9.76
N SER A 483 -29.13 3.45 9.46
CA SER A 483 -28.26 2.45 10.07
C SER A 483 -27.79 2.91 11.45
N PRO A 484 -28.33 2.38 12.56
CA PRO A 484 -28.02 2.88 13.89
C PRO A 484 -26.55 2.58 14.27
N GLY A 485 -25.92 3.47 15.03
CA GLY A 485 -24.60 3.23 15.65
C GLY A 485 -23.38 3.45 14.76
N ILE A 486 -23.50 3.49 13.42
CA ILE A 486 -22.33 3.66 12.54
C ILE A 486 -21.65 5.01 12.72
N ARG A 487 -22.45 6.07 12.86
CA ARG A 487 -21.94 7.42 13.12
C ARG A 487 -21.28 7.50 14.51
N ASP A 488 -21.91 6.90 15.52
CA ASP A 488 -21.38 6.89 16.89
C ASP A 488 -20.00 6.21 16.93
N VAL A 489 -19.84 5.09 16.22
CA VAL A 489 -18.53 4.42 16.08
C VAL A 489 -17.50 5.31 15.38
N ALA A 490 -17.90 6.07 14.35
CA ALA A 490 -17.01 7.01 13.67
C ALA A 490 -16.58 8.16 14.60
N ASP A 491 -17.53 8.72 15.36
CA ASP A 491 -17.30 9.80 16.31
C ASP A 491 -16.36 9.34 17.45
N GLU A 492 -16.59 8.15 18.02
CA GLU A 492 -15.72 7.52 19.02
C GLU A 492 -14.31 7.27 18.46
N ALA A 493 -14.21 6.65 17.29
CA ALA A 493 -12.92 6.31 16.67
C ALA A 493 -12.10 7.55 16.30
N MET A 494 -12.76 8.67 15.99
CA MET A 494 -12.11 9.95 15.74
C MET A 494 -11.67 10.62 17.06
N ALA A 495 -12.45 10.51 18.13
CA ALA A 495 -12.05 11.00 19.45
C ALA A 495 -10.84 10.22 20.01
N GLU A 496 -10.77 8.93 19.73
CA GLU A 496 -9.66 8.04 20.07
C GLU A 496 -8.53 8.07 19.01
N PHE A 497 -8.60 8.95 18.00
CA PHE A 497 -7.56 9.02 16.98
C PHE A 497 -6.22 9.30 17.66
N PRO A 498 -5.23 8.42 17.47
CA PRO A 498 -3.97 8.52 18.18
C PRO A 498 -3.21 9.72 17.61
N VAL A 499 -3.40 10.91 18.19
CA VAL A 499 -2.49 12.05 17.98
C VAL A 499 -1.31 11.84 18.92
N GLY A 500 -0.56 10.78 18.63
CA GLY A 500 0.46 10.26 19.52
C GLY A 500 1.78 10.99 19.35
N VAL A 501 2.20 11.67 20.41
CA VAL A 501 3.47 12.39 20.57
C VAL A 501 3.46 13.79 19.95
N LYS A 502 3.86 14.78 20.76
CA LYS A 502 4.17 16.14 20.33
C LYS A 502 5.13 16.07 19.13
N GLY A 503 4.64 16.36 17.92
CA GLY A 503 5.41 16.25 16.67
C GLY A 503 4.94 15.18 15.66
N ASP A 504 3.88 14.39 15.92
CA ASP A 504 3.22 13.59 14.87
C ASP A 504 2.32 14.47 14.01
N LEU A 505 2.90 15.03 12.96
CA LEU A 505 2.24 16.01 12.13
C LEU A 505 1.32 15.37 11.06
N VAL A 506 1.46 14.08 10.75
CA VAL A 506 0.54 13.36 9.83
C VAL A 506 -0.77 13.02 10.54
N GLY A 507 -0.70 12.49 11.76
CA GLY A 507 -1.91 12.19 12.53
C GLY A 507 -2.78 13.43 12.76
N GLN A 508 -2.14 14.59 13.02
CA GLN A 508 -2.83 15.88 13.17
C GLN A 508 -3.60 16.28 11.91
N ARG A 509 -2.99 16.18 10.73
CA ARG A 509 -3.65 16.49 9.46
C ARG A 509 -4.82 15.56 9.17
N TYR A 510 -4.64 14.26 9.37
CA TYR A 510 -5.74 13.30 9.22
C TYR A 510 -6.91 13.65 10.13
N LEU A 511 -6.64 14.00 11.39
CA LEU A 511 -7.67 14.40 12.33
C LEU A 511 -8.37 15.71 11.93
N GLU A 512 -7.65 16.72 11.45
CA GLU A 512 -8.25 17.97 10.95
C GLU A 512 -9.22 17.70 9.80
N ILE A 513 -8.81 16.89 8.82
CA ILE A 513 -9.66 16.52 7.68
C ILE A 513 -10.89 15.72 8.15
N LEU A 514 -10.73 14.80 9.10
CA LEU A 514 -11.84 14.01 9.64
C LEU A 514 -12.85 14.86 10.43
N LYS A 515 -12.39 15.87 11.18
CA LYS A 515 -13.28 16.81 11.90
C LYS A 515 -14.15 17.58 10.92
N GLU A 516 -13.57 18.08 9.83
CA GLU A 516 -14.35 18.75 8.79
C GLU A 516 -15.38 17.78 8.17
N LEU A 517 -14.97 16.54 7.86
CA LEU A 517 -15.89 15.54 7.31
C LEU A 517 -17.03 15.19 8.29
N GLN A 518 -16.74 15.15 9.60
CA GLN A 518 -17.73 14.93 10.65
C GLN A 518 -18.82 16.02 10.61
N GLU A 519 -18.43 17.30 10.54
CA GLU A 519 -19.36 18.43 10.51
C GLU A 519 -20.25 18.40 9.26
N VAL A 520 -19.67 18.04 8.12
CA VAL A 520 -20.38 18.02 6.82
C VAL A 520 -21.43 16.92 6.80
N THR A 521 -21.06 15.74 7.28
CA THR A 521 -21.98 14.61 7.36
C THR A 521 -23.04 14.77 8.44
N ALA A 522 -22.87 15.71 9.40
CA ALA A 522 -23.86 16.06 10.41
C ALA A 522 -25.00 16.96 9.89
N ASN A 523 -24.69 17.89 8.98
CA ASN A 523 -25.53 19.05 8.68
C ASN A 523 -26.47 18.90 7.47
N PHE A 524 -26.59 17.70 6.87
CA PHE A 524 -27.35 17.51 5.64
C PHE A 524 -28.60 16.64 5.85
N ASN A 525 -29.78 17.29 5.85
CA ASN A 525 -31.05 16.62 5.59
C ASN A 525 -31.22 16.49 4.08
N ILE A 526 -31.37 15.29 3.53
CA ILE A 526 -31.67 15.07 2.11
C ILE A 526 -33.02 15.75 1.80
N PRO A 527 -33.07 16.85 1.03
CA PRO A 527 -34.34 17.43 0.60
C PRO A 527 -34.87 16.53 -0.52
N GLY A 528 -35.96 15.81 -0.28
CA GLY A 528 -36.67 15.03 -1.32
C GLY A 528 -36.78 13.52 -1.10
N ILE A 529 -36.28 12.96 0.00
CA ILE A 529 -36.79 11.67 0.49
C ILE A 529 -37.99 11.98 1.39
N GLU A 530 -39.15 12.21 0.78
CA GLU A 530 -40.40 12.03 1.52
C GLU A 530 -40.42 10.59 2.02
N ARG A 531 -40.78 10.42 3.30
CA ARG A 531 -41.09 9.13 3.92
C ARG A 531 -42.34 8.56 3.25
N GLY A 532 -42.22 8.08 2.02
CA GLY A 532 -43.25 7.44 1.24
C GLY A 532 -42.88 5.99 0.99
N THR A 533 -43.79 5.10 1.33
CA THR A 533 -43.78 3.68 0.95
C THR A 533 -43.33 3.49 -0.50
N MET A 534 -42.32 2.65 -0.70
CA MET A 534 -41.89 2.19 -2.02
C MET A 534 -43.08 1.56 -2.76
N GLU A 535 -43.63 2.27 -3.74
CA GLU A 535 -44.36 1.64 -4.84
C GLU A 535 -43.50 1.76 -6.11
N GLY A 536 -43.28 0.61 -6.73
CA GLY A 536 -42.39 0.43 -7.86
C GLY A 536 -42.83 1.26 -9.07
N SER A 537 -41.88 1.97 -9.66
CA SER A 537 -41.94 2.33 -11.06
C SER A 537 -41.01 1.39 -11.81
N ASP A 538 -41.60 0.55 -12.66
CA ASP A 538 -40.90 -0.34 -13.58
C ASP A 538 -40.08 0.51 -14.56
N ILE A 539 -38.75 0.44 -14.46
CA ILE A 539 -37.82 0.98 -15.46
C ILE A 539 -37.09 -0.22 -16.06
N THR A 540 -37.71 -0.80 -17.10
CA THR A 540 -37.24 -2.01 -17.80
C THR A 540 -36.79 -1.67 -19.22
N SER A 541 -35.71 -0.89 -19.39
CA SER A 541 -35.12 -0.65 -20.71
C SER A 541 -33.60 -0.90 -20.72
N MET A 542 -33.10 -1.60 -21.74
CA MET A 542 -31.67 -1.88 -21.94
C MET A 542 -30.85 -0.60 -22.25
N ASP A 543 -31.49 0.46 -22.71
CA ASP A 543 -30.83 1.72 -23.05
C ASP A 543 -30.42 2.52 -21.79
N ASP A 544 -31.17 2.41 -20.69
CA ASP A 544 -30.82 3.09 -19.44
C ASP A 544 -29.56 2.50 -18.80
N LEU A 545 -29.35 1.18 -18.89
CA LEU A 545 -28.12 0.53 -18.42
C LEU A 545 -26.86 1.05 -19.12
N SER A 546 -26.96 1.55 -20.36
CA SER A 546 -25.84 2.14 -21.08
C SER A 546 -25.42 3.52 -20.51
N ILE A 547 -26.40 4.32 -20.09
CA ILE A 547 -26.18 5.61 -19.40
C ILE A 547 -25.63 5.39 -17.98
N PHE A 548 -26.01 4.26 -17.35
CA PHE A 548 -25.52 3.86 -16.03
C PHE A 548 -24.13 3.21 -16.03
N ASP A 549 -23.74 2.53 -17.11
CA ASP A 549 -22.36 2.08 -17.31
C ASP A 549 -21.45 3.31 -17.48
N ASP A 550 -21.84 4.33 -18.27
CA ASP A 550 -21.07 5.58 -18.43
C ASP A 550 -20.76 6.30 -17.09
N THR A 551 -21.59 6.14 -16.06
CA THR A 551 -21.41 6.84 -14.76
C THR A 551 -20.40 6.20 -13.81
N LEU A 552 -20.14 4.89 -13.94
CA LEU A 552 -19.03 4.23 -13.21
C LEU A 552 -17.76 4.17 -14.06
N MET A 553 -17.90 4.23 -15.38
CA MET A 553 -16.81 4.31 -16.35
C MET A 553 -16.19 5.72 -16.35
N ASN A 554 -16.97 6.79 -16.14
CA ASN A 554 -16.45 8.14 -15.90
C ASN A 554 -16.10 8.38 -14.42
N TYR A 555 -15.14 7.61 -13.91
CA TYR A 555 -14.20 8.18 -12.96
C TYR A 555 -13.41 9.27 -13.69
N GLY A 556 -14.01 10.45 -13.63
CA GLY A 556 -13.66 11.69 -14.31
C GLY A 556 -14.76 12.20 -15.22
N ASP A 557 -15.87 12.69 -14.64
CA ASP A 557 -16.40 14.01 -15.02
C ASP A 557 -17.52 14.50 -14.06
N PRO A 558 -17.39 15.69 -13.46
CA PRO A 558 -18.48 16.54 -12.97
C PRO A 558 -19.00 17.46 -14.10
N TRP A 559 -20.30 17.81 -14.08
CA TRP A 559 -20.99 18.74 -14.99
C TRP A 559 -21.63 18.16 -16.27
N GLY A 560 -22.82 17.57 -16.08
CA GLY A 560 -23.90 17.77 -17.05
C GLY A 560 -24.48 19.18 -16.86
N VAL A 561 -24.45 19.99 -17.92
CA VAL A 561 -24.94 21.37 -17.96
C VAL A 561 -26.42 21.45 -17.59
N ALA A 562 -26.74 22.20 -16.53
CA ALA A 562 -28.00 22.95 -16.41
C ALA A 562 -27.84 24.08 -15.39
N LEU A 563 -28.14 25.31 -15.82
CA LEU A 563 -28.27 26.56 -15.05
C LEU A 563 -26.97 27.34 -14.76
N LEU A 564 -26.40 27.95 -15.80
CA LEU A 564 -25.78 29.27 -15.67
C LEU A 564 -26.75 30.30 -16.26
N ASP A 565 -27.41 31.04 -15.37
CA ASP A 565 -28.01 32.32 -15.69
C ASP A 565 -26.87 33.32 -15.92
N THR A 566 -26.66 33.69 -17.17
CA THR A 566 -25.62 34.61 -17.61
C THR A 566 -26.03 36.04 -17.32
N THR A 567 -25.79 36.52 -16.10
CA THR A 567 -25.61 37.96 -15.84
C THR A 567 -24.60 38.15 -14.72
N VAL A 568 -23.81 39.22 -14.83
CA VAL A 568 -22.73 39.65 -13.90
C VAL A 568 -21.37 38.99 -14.16
N ILE A 569 -20.64 39.55 -15.11
CA ILE A 569 -19.29 40.15 -14.94
C ILE A 569 -18.98 40.85 -16.26
N ASN A 570 -19.23 42.15 -16.31
CA ASN A 570 -18.75 43.04 -17.37
C ASN A 570 -18.62 44.43 -16.75
N GLU A 571 -17.59 44.63 -15.94
CA GLU A 571 -17.10 45.92 -15.46
C GLU A 571 -15.92 45.61 -14.55
N TYR A 572 -14.70 45.55 -15.08
CA TYR A 572 -13.45 45.83 -14.34
C TYR A 572 -12.20 45.80 -15.23
N PHE A 573 -12.28 46.26 -16.49
CA PHE A 573 -11.09 46.72 -17.22
C PHE A 573 -11.50 47.78 -18.25
N GLY A 574 -11.36 49.04 -17.87
CA GLY A 574 -11.51 50.20 -18.76
C GLY A 574 -11.66 51.49 -17.97
N GLY A 575 -10.61 52.32 -17.95
CA GLY A 575 -10.68 53.69 -17.44
C GLY A 575 -9.41 54.17 -16.76
N ASP A 576 -8.56 54.81 -17.57
CA ASP A 576 -7.50 55.78 -17.28
C ASP A 576 -6.21 55.38 -16.55
#